data_AF-A0A7R9N8I0-F1
#
_entry.id   AF-A0A7R9N8I0-F1
#
_cell.length_a   1.000
_cell.length_b   1.000
_cell.length_c   1.000
_cell.angle_alpha   90.00
_cell.angle_beta   90.00
_cell.angle_gamma   90.00
#
_symmetry.space_group_name_H-M   'P 1'
#
loop_
_entity.id
_entity.type
_entity.pdbx_description
1 polymer ?
#
loop_
_entity_poly.entity_id
_entity_poly.type
_entity_poly.pdbx_seq_one_letter_code
_entity_poly.pdbx_strand_id
1 'polypeptide(L)'
;MGEVISQREQCVACGRPGARVDGERVLCKECLQHEELGKALAKAEYLVRSKKPVRHLLGVKILHAYYYLCSEGELGTAALEDASLLRLNRPDNRLYTKYPDLSHGFCFLAKTVPLIAGDVLSFSELAQLSRGAHRLGVLKMDVDNLGAVFSGKLQNESLSKYHTLSRMLETFFTGYLNELCEEFYVYPGEGLCRECIDNAKERRIETRVESEEGDLVREYFRLTRDEVCENCAPNRLTLPYVVYAGGDDTLIAAPLGCSGQACPSHTGRLQKVLP
;
A
#
# COMPACT_ATOMS: atom_id res chain seq x y z
N MET A 1 38.30 21.57 9.49
CA MET A 1 38.50 21.07 8.12
C MET A 1 37.26 20.30 7.75
N GLY A 2 36.46 20.79 6.79
CA GLY A 2 35.31 20.03 6.30
C GLY A 2 35.80 18.92 5.38
N GLU A 3 35.41 17.68 5.65
CA GLU A 3 35.65 16.56 4.73
C GLU A 3 34.93 16.85 3.41
N VAL A 4 35.68 16.89 2.32
CA VAL A 4 35.13 16.98 0.97
C VAL A 4 34.64 15.58 0.60
N ILE A 5 33.38 15.30 0.92
CA ILE A 5 32.73 14.03 0.55
C ILE A 5 32.45 14.08 -0.95
N SER A 6 32.99 13.12 -1.71
CA SER A 6 32.71 13.05 -3.14
C SER A 6 31.24 12.66 -3.37
N GLN A 7 30.60 13.17 -4.42
CA GLN A 7 29.21 12.81 -4.78
C GLN A 7 28.99 11.29 -4.91
N ARG A 8 30.05 10.50 -5.12
CA ARG A 8 30.00 9.02 -5.25
C ARG A 8 29.81 8.28 -3.92
N GLU A 9 29.82 8.99 -2.80
CA GLU A 9 29.66 8.41 -1.44
C GLU A 9 28.40 8.91 -0.74
N GLN A 10 27.54 9.64 -1.46
CA GLN A 10 26.28 10.16 -0.94
C GLN A 10 25.12 9.23 -1.24
N CYS A 11 24.27 9.04 -0.24
CA CYS A 11 23.00 8.34 -0.34
C CYS A 11 22.12 9.03 -1.39
N VAL A 12 21.72 8.31 -2.43
CA VAL A 12 20.90 8.85 -3.54
C VAL A 12 19.51 9.29 -3.08
N ALA A 13 19.03 8.78 -1.94
CA ALA A 13 17.69 9.10 -1.42
C ALA A 13 17.65 10.33 -0.50
N CYS A 14 18.66 10.52 0.36
CA CYS A 14 18.63 11.57 1.39
C CYS A 14 19.87 12.48 1.42
N GLY A 15 20.88 12.23 0.57
CA GLY A 15 22.10 13.02 0.49
C GLY A 15 23.11 12.83 1.63
N ARG A 16 22.78 12.04 2.68
CA ARG A 16 23.73 11.69 3.76
C ARG A 16 24.81 10.72 3.27
N PRO A 17 25.95 10.58 3.95
CA PRO A 17 26.92 9.54 3.63
C PRO A 17 26.28 8.15 3.62
N GLY A 18 26.60 7.34 2.61
CA GLY A 18 26.05 6.01 2.42
C GLY A 18 27.10 4.98 2.03
N ALA A 19 26.67 3.74 1.88
CA ALA A 19 27.47 2.65 1.34
C ALA A 19 26.86 2.14 0.04
N ARG A 20 27.69 1.54 -0.83
CA ARG A 20 27.17 0.88 -2.03
C ARG A 20 26.30 -0.32 -1.64
N VAL A 21 25.16 -0.42 -2.31
CA VAL A 21 24.16 -1.48 -2.20
C VAL A 21 23.83 -1.92 -3.62
N ASP A 22 23.66 -3.22 -3.84
CA ASP A 22 23.29 -3.80 -5.14
C ASP A 22 24.21 -3.38 -6.31
N GLY A 23 25.52 -3.23 -6.04
CA GLY A 23 26.54 -2.95 -7.07
C GLY A 23 26.57 -1.52 -7.64
N GLU A 24 25.43 -0.83 -7.70
CA GLU A 24 25.30 0.49 -8.34
C GLU A 24 24.85 1.63 -7.42
N ARG A 25 23.85 1.38 -6.55
CA ARG A 25 23.21 2.44 -5.75
C ARG A 25 23.99 2.69 -4.47
N VAL A 26 24.02 3.94 -4.00
CA VAL A 26 24.56 4.28 -2.67
C VAL A 26 23.40 4.65 -1.76
N LEU A 27 23.24 3.94 -0.64
CA LEU A 27 22.20 4.22 0.36
C LEU A 27 22.82 4.27 1.76
N CYS A 28 22.28 5.15 2.61
CA CYS A 28 22.58 5.12 4.03
C CYS A 28 21.74 4.05 4.73
N LYS A 29 22.17 3.63 5.93
CA LYS A 29 21.50 2.58 6.72
C LYS A 29 20.02 2.85 6.96
N GLU A 30 19.65 4.10 7.22
CA GLU A 30 18.25 4.49 7.46
C GLU A 30 17.39 4.37 6.20
N CYS A 31 17.88 4.85 5.05
CA CYS A 31 17.15 4.74 3.78
C CYS A 31 17.00 3.29 3.34
N LEU A 32 18.03 2.46 3.53
CA LEU A 32 17.95 1.03 3.28
C LEU A 32 16.90 0.36 4.18
N GLN A 33 16.91 0.66 5.48
CA GLN A 33 15.90 0.18 6.42
C GLN A 33 14.48 0.63 6.02
N HIS A 34 14.31 1.87 5.55
CA HIS A 34 13.01 2.36 5.09
C HIS A 34 12.54 1.66 3.80
N GLU A 35 13.45 1.33 2.89
CA GLU A 35 13.12 0.53 1.69
C GLU A 35 12.62 -0.87 2.10
N GLU A 36 13.31 -1.54 3.02
CA GLU A 36 12.90 -2.85 3.55
C GLU A 36 11.55 -2.77 4.27
N LEU A 37 11.35 -1.74 5.12
CA LEU A 37 10.09 -1.52 5.82
C LEU A 37 8.93 -1.27 4.84
N GLY A 38 9.15 -0.53 3.75
CA GLY A 38 8.15 -0.31 2.71
C GLY A 38 7.72 -1.60 2.04
N LYS A 39 8.69 -2.46 1.67
CA LYS A 39 8.42 -3.79 1.09
C LYS A 39 7.65 -4.69 2.07
N ALA A 40 8.01 -4.67 3.36
CA ALA A 40 7.31 -5.43 4.39
C ALA A 40 5.89 -4.90 4.64
N LEU A 41 5.70 -3.57 4.65
CA LEU A 41 4.39 -2.94 4.90
C LEU A 41 3.32 -3.41 3.91
N ALA A 42 3.69 -3.48 2.62
CA ALA A 42 2.80 -3.93 1.57
C ALA A 42 2.20 -5.33 1.87
N LYS A 43 2.99 -6.23 2.45
CA LYS A 43 2.62 -7.62 2.76
C LYS A 43 2.12 -7.83 4.18
N ALA A 44 2.40 -6.90 5.09
CA ALA A 44 2.13 -7.08 6.52
C ALA A 44 0.63 -7.31 6.81
N GLU A 45 0.35 -8.25 7.70
CA GLU A 45 -0.99 -8.50 8.25
C GLU A 45 -1.12 -7.97 9.68
N TYR A 46 0.01 -7.79 10.36
CA TYR A 46 0.09 -7.32 11.73
C TYR A 46 1.16 -6.25 11.91
N LEU A 47 0.85 -5.30 12.78
CA LEU A 47 1.80 -4.41 13.42
C LEU A 47 2.00 -4.87 14.87
N VAL A 48 3.21 -5.32 15.20
CA VAL A 48 3.54 -5.77 16.56
C VAL A 48 4.34 -4.68 17.25
N ARG A 49 3.87 -4.22 18.40
CA ARG A 49 4.60 -3.33 19.30
C ARG A 49 5.12 -4.12 20.48
N SER A 50 6.42 -4.10 20.75
CA SER A 50 7.02 -4.73 21.93
C SER A 50 7.96 -3.78 22.67
N LYS A 51 8.08 -3.96 23.98
CA LYS A 51 9.11 -3.28 24.80
C LYS A 51 10.49 -3.94 24.63
N LYS A 52 10.54 -5.22 24.28
CA LYS A 52 11.76 -6.00 24.11
C LYS A 52 12.04 -6.23 22.62
N PRO A 53 13.31 -6.37 22.22
CA PRO A 53 13.64 -6.75 20.85
C PRO A 53 13.15 -8.18 20.58
N VAL A 54 12.47 -8.39 19.45
CA VAL A 54 12.00 -9.68 18.97
C VAL A 54 12.92 -10.09 17.82
N ARG A 55 13.59 -11.24 17.96
CA ARG A 55 14.51 -11.74 16.93
C ARG A 55 13.72 -12.17 15.69
N HIS A 56 14.36 -12.08 14.53
CA HIS A 56 13.82 -12.54 13.23
C HIS A 56 12.68 -11.72 12.63
N LEU A 57 12.16 -10.70 13.33
CA LEU A 57 11.18 -9.78 12.76
C LEU A 57 11.88 -8.50 12.27
N LEU A 58 11.55 -8.10 11.04
CA LEU A 58 11.96 -6.80 10.51
C LEU A 58 11.16 -5.71 11.22
N GLY A 59 11.86 -4.72 11.74
CA GLY A 59 11.24 -3.65 12.50
C GLY A 59 12.13 -2.46 12.73
N VAL A 60 11.56 -1.49 13.43
CA VAL A 60 12.21 -0.25 13.80
C VAL A 60 12.00 0.02 15.28
N LYS A 61 13.02 0.59 15.92
CA LYS A 61 12.90 1.09 17.29
C LYS A 61 12.53 2.56 17.24
N ILE A 62 11.39 2.90 17.82
CA ILE A 62 10.94 4.29 17.98
C ILE A 62 10.84 4.57 19.47
N LEU A 63 11.67 5.50 19.95
CA LEU A 63 11.79 5.85 21.38
C LEU A 63 12.08 4.59 22.25
N HIS A 64 11.13 4.20 23.10
CA HIS A 64 11.25 3.11 24.07
C HIS A 64 10.54 1.82 23.63
N ALA A 65 10.09 1.73 22.38
CA ALA A 65 9.40 0.55 21.86
C ALA A 65 9.94 0.11 20.50
N TYR A 66 9.78 -1.17 20.21
CA TYR A 66 10.07 -1.78 18.93
C TYR A 66 8.77 -2.06 18.19
N TYR A 67 8.78 -1.79 16.90
CA TYR A 67 7.64 -1.94 16.00
C TYR A 67 8.03 -2.88 14.86
N TYR A 68 7.24 -3.91 14.62
CA TYR A 68 7.49 -4.93 13.61
C TYR A 68 6.30 -5.05 12.66
N LEU A 69 6.61 -5.22 11.38
CA LEU A 69 5.64 -5.51 10.33
C LEU A 69 5.81 -6.96 9.91
N CYS A 70 4.74 -7.75 10.00
CA CYS A 70 4.84 -9.19 9.74
C CYS A 70 3.52 -9.78 9.25
N SER A 71 3.64 -10.91 8.56
CA SER A 71 2.55 -11.81 8.22
C SER A 71 2.15 -12.69 9.42
N GLU A 72 0.98 -13.33 9.35
CA GLU A 72 0.51 -14.26 10.39
C GLU A 72 1.47 -15.46 10.55
N GLY A 73 2.08 -15.92 9.45
CA GLY A 73 3.03 -17.03 9.45
C GLY A 73 4.34 -16.72 10.18
N GLU A 74 4.91 -15.54 9.96
CA GLU A 74 6.13 -15.07 10.65
C GLU A 74 5.89 -14.91 12.15
N LEU A 75 4.75 -14.30 12.51
CA LEU A 75 4.30 -14.18 13.89
C LEU A 75 4.21 -15.54 14.57
N GLY A 76 3.69 -16.55 13.85
CA GLY A 76 3.51 -17.88 14.38
C GLY A 76 4.79 -18.57 14.87
N THR A 77 5.97 -18.09 14.49
CA THR A 77 7.26 -18.64 14.95
C THR A 77 7.96 -17.74 15.97
N ALA A 78 7.42 -16.55 16.24
CA ALA A 78 8.02 -15.56 17.12
C ALA A 78 7.70 -15.83 18.61
N ALA A 79 8.73 -15.71 19.44
CA ALA A 79 8.59 -15.63 20.89
C ALA A 79 8.28 -14.18 21.28
N LEU A 80 7.03 -13.92 21.69
CA LEU A 80 6.55 -12.60 22.05
C LEU A 80 6.26 -12.52 23.55
N GLU A 81 6.91 -11.56 24.21
CA GLU A 81 6.65 -11.18 25.59
C GLU A 81 6.38 -9.67 25.65
N ASP A 82 5.47 -9.24 26.53
CA ASP A 82 5.14 -7.82 26.74
C ASP A 82 4.87 -7.06 25.43
N ALA A 83 4.07 -7.67 24.55
CA ALA A 83 3.78 -7.14 23.23
C ALA A 83 2.27 -6.85 23.03
N SER A 84 2.00 -5.92 22.12
CA SER A 84 0.68 -5.61 21.59
C SER A 84 0.62 -5.98 20.12
N LEU A 85 -0.38 -6.76 19.73
CA LEU A 85 -0.62 -7.20 18.37
C LEU A 85 -1.77 -6.37 17.78
N LEU A 86 -1.49 -5.60 16.73
CA LEU A 86 -2.49 -4.85 15.99
C LEU A 86 -2.70 -5.53 14.63
N ARG A 87 -3.89 -6.09 14.41
CA ARG A 87 -4.29 -6.60 13.10
C ARG A 87 -4.51 -5.44 12.15
N LEU A 88 -3.87 -5.49 10.98
CA LEU A 88 -4.00 -4.46 9.96
C LEU A 88 -5.22 -4.75 9.07
N ASN A 89 -6.06 -3.74 8.88
CA ASN A 89 -7.21 -3.72 7.96
C ASN A 89 -8.28 -4.80 8.17
N ARG A 90 -8.27 -5.49 9.32
CA ARG A 90 -9.28 -6.49 9.67
C ARG A 90 -9.61 -6.38 11.17
N PRO A 91 -10.89 -6.40 11.55
CA PRO A 91 -11.29 -6.34 12.96
C PRO A 91 -11.33 -7.73 13.63
N ASP A 92 -10.73 -8.75 13.01
CA ASP A 92 -10.68 -10.10 13.55
C ASP A 92 -9.47 -10.30 14.47
N ASN A 93 -9.55 -11.33 15.32
CA ASN A 93 -8.50 -11.65 16.27
C ASN A 93 -8.10 -13.13 16.21
N ARG A 94 -7.52 -13.53 15.08
CA ARG A 94 -7.14 -14.93 14.77
C ARG A 94 -6.07 -15.50 15.70
N LEU A 95 -5.21 -14.64 16.25
CA LEU A 95 -4.06 -15.03 17.06
C LEU A 95 -4.34 -15.02 18.57
N TYR A 96 -5.57 -14.71 18.99
CA TYR A 96 -5.94 -14.68 20.40
C TYR A 96 -5.66 -16.01 21.12
N THR A 97 -6.03 -17.14 20.50
CA THR A 97 -5.85 -18.47 21.10
C THR A 97 -4.38 -18.85 21.26
N LYS A 98 -3.52 -18.34 20.38
CA LYS A 98 -2.08 -18.61 20.39
C LYS A 98 -1.32 -17.72 21.38
N TYR A 99 -1.75 -16.48 21.51
CA TYR A 99 -1.13 -15.48 22.38
C TYR A 99 -2.17 -14.85 23.33
N PRO A 100 -2.83 -15.63 24.21
CA PRO A 100 -3.94 -15.14 25.03
C PRO A 100 -3.50 -14.06 26.03
N ASP A 101 -2.25 -14.10 26.48
CA ASP A 101 -1.70 -13.19 27.49
C ASP A 101 -1.23 -11.85 26.89
N LEU A 102 -1.30 -11.68 25.58
CA LEU A 102 -0.87 -10.46 24.89
C LEU A 102 -2.05 -9.51 24.64
N SER A 103 -1.74 -8.24 24.48
CA SER A 103 -2.76 -7.23 24.10
C SER A 103 -3.06 -7.36 22.61
N HIS A 104 -4.34 -7.44 22.27
CA HIS A 104 -4.80 -7.51 20.88
C HIS A 104 -5.65 -6.30 20.52
N GLY A 105 -5.52 -5.84 19.29
CA GLY A 105 -6.34 -4.81 18.70
C GLY A 105 -6.28 -4.87 17.18
N PHE A 106 -6.87 -3.87 16.53
CA PHE A 106 -6.77 -3.69 15.10
C PHE A 106 -6.61 -2.21 14.77
N CYS A 107 -6.04 -1.92 13.61
CA CYS A 107 -6.08 -0.59 13.04
C CYS A 107 -6.23 -0.67 11.52
N PHE A 108 -6.83 0.36 10.95
CA PHE A 108 -6.89 0.54 9.51
C PHE A 108 -5.68 1.36 9.05
N LEU A 109 -5.14 1.00 7.90
CA LEU A 109 -4.03 1.68 7.25
C LEU A 109 -4.21 1.60 5.74
N ALA A 110 -4.17 2.74 5.08
CA ALA A 110 -4.17 2.78 3.64
C ALA A 110 -2.79 2.33 3.13
N LYS A 111 -2.73 1.14 2.53
CA LYS A 111 -1.48 0.53 2.11
C LYS A 111 -1.58 -0.15 0.74
N THR A 112 -2.60 0.21 -0.04
CA THR A 112 -2.77 -0.32 -1.40
C THR A 112 -1.59 0.07 -2.26
N VAL A 113 -0.91 -0.93 -2.79
CA VAL A 113 0.18 -0.79 -3.76
C VAL A 113 0.08 -1.91 -4.80
N PRO A 114 0.53 -1.68 -6.04
CA PRO A 114 0.57 -2.71 -7.07
C PRO A 114 1.61 -3.78 -6.70
N LEU A 115 1.16 -5.01 -6.47
CA LEU A 115 2.01 -6.16 -6.11
C LEU A 115 1.99 -7.24 -7.18
N ILE A 116 3.17 -7.66 -7.64
CA ILE A 116 3.34 -8.78 -8.59
C ILE A 116 4.38 -9.75 -8.05
N ALA A 117 4.01 -11.03 -7.94
CA ALA A 117 4.85 -12.06 -7.30
C ALA A 117 5.38 -11.65 -5.90
N GLY A 118 4.68 -10.75 -5.21
CA GLY A 118 5.10 -10.18 -3.93
C GLY A 118 5.96 -8.93 -4.02
N ASP A 119 6.41 -8.49 -5.19
CA ASP A 119 7.18 -7.26 -5.31
C ASP A 119 6.30 -6.07 -5.68
N VAL A 120 6.62 -4.92 -5.09
CA VAL A 120 5.93 -3.67 -5.38
C VAL A 120 6.45 -3.13 -6.71
N LEU A 121 5.55 -2.86 -7.66
CA LEU A 121 5.94 -2.30 -8.95
C LEU A 121 6.62 -0.95 -8.74
N SER A 122 7.71 -0.73 -9.47
CA SER A 122 8.34 0.59 -9.55
C SER A 122 7.44 1.59 -10.27
N PHE A 123 7.70 2.87 -10.06
CA PHE A 123 7.02 3.95 -10.76
C PHE A 123 7.24 3.91 -12.28
N SER A 124 8.41 3.47 -12.74
CA SER A 124 8.70 3.28 -14.17
C SER A 124 7.84 2.17 -14.77
N GLU A 125 7.69 1.04 -14.09
CA GLU A 125 6.80 -0.05 -14.51
C GLU A 125 5.33 0.39 -14.49
N LEU A 126 4.92 1.07 -13.41
CA LEU A 126 3.55 1.56 -13.26
C LEU A 126 3.19 2.58 -14.36
N ALA A 127 4.12 3.45 -14.76
CA ALA A 127 3.92 4.39 -15.85
C ALA A 127 3.65 3.68 -17.19
N GLN A 128 4.26 2.52 -17.43
CA GLN A 128 4.03 1.74 -18.65
C GLN A 128 2.59 1.21 -18.77
N LEU A 129 1.90 1.05 -17.64
CA LEU A 129 0.48 0.64 -17.57
C LEU A 129 -0.50 1.79 -17.89
N SER A 130 -0.03 2.94 -18.38
CA SER A 130 -0.87 4.09 -18.74
C SER A 130 -1.63 3.90 -20.05
N ARG A 131 -2.68 4.69 -20.28
CA ARG A 131 -3.31 4.79 -21.61
C ARG A 131 -2.59 5.89 -22.40
N GLY A 132 -2.00 5.53 -23.53
CA GLY A 132 -1.24 6.47 -24.36
C GLY A 132 0.17 6.68 -23.82
N ALA A 133 0.54 7.91 -23.47
CA ALA A 133 1.89 8.21 -23.01
C ALA A 133 2.20 7.56 -21.66
N HIS A 134 3.38 6.94 -21.54
CA HIS A 134 3.86 6.31 -20.30
C HIS A 134 4.19 7.37 -19.24
N ARG A 135 3.20 7.74 -18.44
CA ARG A 135 3.30 8.82 -17.43
C ARG A 135 2.59 8.40 -16.16
N LEU A 136 3.01 8.97 -15.03
CA LEU A 136 2.28 8.82 -13.78
C LEU A 136 1.30 9.97 -13.58
N GLY A 137 0.08 9.65 -13.18
CA GLY A 137 -0.83 10.58 -12.53
C GLY A 137 -0.53 10.59 -11.03
N VAL A 138 -0.43 11.79 -10.45
CA VAL A 138 -0.32 11.97 -9.01
C VAL A 138 -1.54 12.75 -8.54
N LEU A 139 -2.30 12.15 -7.63
CA LEU A 139 -3.45 12.76 -6.98
C LEU A 139 -3.06 13.16 -5.57
N LYS A 140 -3.11 14.46 -5.30
CA LYS A 140 -3.14 14.99 -3.94
C LYS A 140 -4.56 15.50 -3.67
N MET A 141 -5.15 15.06 -2.57
CA MET A 141 -6.51 15.47 -2.18
C MET A 141 -6.52 15.81 -0.69
N ASP A 142 -7.33 16.81 -0.34
CA ASP A 142 -7.50 17.33 1.01
C ASP A 142 -9.00 17.58 1.26
N VAL A 143 -9.43 17.58 2.53
CA VAL A 143 -10.83 17.82 2.91
C VAL A 143 -11.10 19.31 3.01
N ASP A 144 -12.02 19.81 2.18
CA ASP A 144 -12.41 21.20 2.19
C ASP A 144 -12.95 21.66 3.56
N ASN A 145 -12.37 22.75 4.08
CA ASN A 145 -12.84 23.46 5.27
C ASN A 145 -12.93 22.59 6.54
N LEU A 146 -12.07 21.58 6.70
CA LEU A 146 -12.15 20.67 7.85
C LEU A 146 -12.07 21.40 9.20
N GLY A 147 -11.17 22.37 9.32
CA GLY A 147 -11.06 23.20 10.53
C GLY A 147 -12.37 23.92 10.88
N ALA A 148 -13.09 24.44 9.88
CA ALA A 148 -14.37 25.12 10.09
C ALA A 148 -15.50 24.13 10.47
N VAL A 149 -15.42 22.88 10.02
CA VAL A 149 -16.34 21.82 10.45
C VAL A 149 -16.16 21.55 11.95
N PHE A 150 -14.91 21.39 12.40
CA PHE A 150 -14.60 21.13 13.80
C PHE A 150 -14.80 22.35 14.73
N SER A 151 -14.75 23.58 14.22
CA SER A 151 -14.74 24.80 15.06
C SER A 151 -16.09 25.50 15.28
N GLY A 152 -17.22 24.93 14.85
CA GLY A 152 -18.51 25.64 15.01
C GLY A 152 -19.66 25.23 14.09
N LYS A 153 -19.42 24.40 13.08
CA LYS A 153 -20.47 24.01 12.11
C LYS A 153 -21.24 22.75 12.51
N LEU A 154 -20.81 22.05 13.56
CA LEU A 154 -21.59 20.94 14.12
C LEU A 154 -22.69 21.49 15.02
N GLN A 155 -23.96 21.23 14.66
CA GLN A 155 -25.07 21.57 15.54
C GLN A 155 -24.98 20.79 16.86
N ASN A 156 -25.19 21.46 17.99
CA ASN A 156 -25.17 20.88 19.34
C ASN A 156 -23.85 20.14 19.65
N GLU A 157 -22.74 20.87 19.64
CA GLU A 157 -21.38 20.36 19.82
C GLU A 157 -21.23 19.53 21.11
N SER A 158 -20.56 18.38 21.00
CA SER A 158 -20.21 17.54 22.15
C SER A 158 -18.95 16.74 21.86
N LEU A 159 -18.21 16.35 22.90
CA LEU A 159 -17.01 15.52 22.77
C LEU A 159 -17.29 14.23 21.98
N SER A 160 -18.44 13.59 22.22
CA SER A 160 -18.85 12.37 21.53
C SER A 160 -19.05 12.59 20.02
N LYS A 161 -19.54 13.77 19.60
CA LYS A 161 -19.69 14.10 18.18
C LYS A 161 -18.35 14.31 17.50
N TYR A 162 -17.44 15.03 18.14
CA TYR A 162 -16.07 15.19 17.62
C TYR A 162 -15.37 13.85 17.48
N HIS A 163 -15.43 13.01 18.51
CA HIS A 163 -14.85 11.67 18.47
C HIS A 163 -15.46 10.82 17.34
N THR A 164 -16.77 10.89 17.15
CA THR A 164 -17.44 10.17 16.06
C THR A 164 -17.01 10.67 14.69
N LEU A 165 -16.96 11.99 14.49
CA LEU A 165 -16.52 12.59 13.23
C LEU A 165 -15.06 12.22 12.91
N SER A 166 -14.16 12.37 13.88
CA SER A 166 -12.75 11.98 13.72
C SER A 166 -12.62 10.51 13.33
N ARG A 167 -13.35 9.62 14.00
CA ARG A 167 -13.32 8.19 13.69
C ARG A 167 -13.90 7.88 12.29
N MET A 168 -14.93 8.61 11.85
CA MET A 168 -15.48 8.44 10.50
C MET A 168 -14.48 8.87 9.42
N LEU A 169 -13.80 10.01 9.61
CA LEU A 169 -12.76 10.48 8.69
C LEU A 169 -11.58 9.50 8.64
N GLU A 170 -11.09 9.07 9.80
CA GLU A 170 -10.03 8.08 9.88
C GLU A 170 -10.42 6.78 9.15
N THR A 171 -11.64 6.27 9.39
CA THR A 171 -12.14 5.06 8.72
C THR A 171 -12.23 5.25 7.20
N PHE A 172 -12.61 6.45 6.72
CA PHE A 172 -12.62 6.76 5.29
C PHE A 172 -11.23 6.68 4.68
N PHE A 173 -10.29 7.46 5.20
CA PHE A 173 -8.95 7.58 4.59
C PHE A 173 -8.09 6.34 4.77
N THR A 174 -8.25 5.59 5.87
CA THR A 174 -7.40 4.43 6.17
C THR A 174 -8.04 3.09 5.82
N GLY A 175 -9.38 3.00 5.81
CA GLY A 175 -10.15 1.80 5.52
C GLY A 175 -10.76 1.82 4.13
N TYR A 176 -11.75 2.69 3.90
CA TYR A 176 -12.52 2.74 2.65
C TYR A 176 -11.65 3.08 1.43
N LEU A 177 -10.59 3.87 1.60
CA LEU A 177 -9.68 4.19 0.51
C LEU A 177 -9.04 2.93 -0.12
N ASN A 178 -8.72 1.91 0.69
CA ASN A 178 -8.18 0.66 0.17
C ASN A 178 -9.17 -0.01 -0.78
N GLU A 179 -10.44 -0.12 -0.38
CA GLU A 179 -11.53 -0.71 -1.17
C GLU A 179 -11.77 0.06 -2.47
N LEU A 180 -11.77 1.40 -2.40
CA LEU A 180 -11.91 2.24 -3.60
C LEU A 180 -10.76 2.04 -4.58
N CYS A 181 -9.53 1.87 -4.08
CA CYS A 181 -8.38 1.61 -4.94
C CYS A 181 -8.51 0.25 -5.67
N GLU A 182 -9.15 -0.75 -5.06
CA GLU A 182 -9.36 -2.07 -5.69
C GLU A 182 -10.28 -2.03 -6.93
N GLU A 183 -11.00 -0.93 -7.15
CA GLU A 183 -11.80 -0.74 -8.38
C GLU A 183 -10.93 -0.41 -9.60
N PHE A 184 -9.66 -0.05 -9.39
CA PHE A 184 -8.71 0.30 -10.44
C PHE A 184 -7.67 -0.81 -10.60
N TYR A 185 -7.88 -1.68 -11.58
CA TYR A 185 -7.02 -2.85 -11.78
C TYR A 185 -6.77 -3.19 -13.25
N VAL A 186 -5.78 -4.05 -13.47
CA VAL A 186 -5.56 -4.81 -14.71
C VAL A 186 -5.40 -6.28 -14.37
N TYR A 187 -5.44 -7.16 -15.36
CA TYR A 187 -5.10 -8.58 -15.18
C TYR A 187 -3.71 -8.86 -15.76
N PRO A 188 -2.76 -9.40 -14.97
CA PRO A 188 -1.53 -9.98 -15.50
C PRO A 188 -1.85 -11.17 -16.39
N GLY A 189 -1.17 -11.30 -17.53
CA GLY A 189 -1.38 -12.42 -18.47
C GLY A 189 -1.13 -13.80 -17.84
N GLU A 190 -0.14 -13.89 -16.96
CA GLU A 190 0.16 -15.10 -16.16
C GLU A 190 -0.99 -15.52 -15.22
N GLY A 191 -1.90 -14.60 -14.90
CA GLY A 191 -3.07 -14.84 -14.06
C GLY A 191 -4.35 -15.19 -14.83
N LEU A 192 -4.31 -15.22 -16.18
CA LEU A 192 -5.47 -15.47 -17.03
C LEU A 192 -5.39 -16.82 -17.75
N CYS A 193 -6.56 -17.44 -17.99
CA CYS A 193 -6.66 -18.60 -18.86
C CYS A 193 -6.59 -18.19 -20.35
N ARG A 194 -6.31 -19.18 -21.22
CA ARG A 194 -6.18 -18.96 -22.68
C ARG A 194 -7.42 -18.29 -23.29
N GLU A 195 -8.62 -18.73 -22.91
CA GLU A 195 -9.87 -18.16 -23.41
C GLU A 195 -10.03 -16.68 -23.03
N CYS A 196 -9.70 -16.31 -21.79
CA CYS A 196 -9.75 -14.92 -21.35
C CYS A 196 -8.74 -14.05 -22.11
N ILE A 197 -7.53 -14.58 -22.36
CA ILE A 197 -6.50 -13.89 -23.15
C ILE A 197 -6.96 -13.70 -24.60
N ASP A 198 -7.52 -14.74 -25.21
CA ASP A 198 -7.99 -14.71 -26.60
C ASP A 198 -9.12 -13.69 -26.81
N ASN A 199 -10.04 -13.59 -25.84
CA ASN A 199 -11.12 -12.60 -25.85
C ASN A 199 -10.64 -11.15 -25.61
N ALA A 200 -9.40 -10.98 -25.16
CA ALA A 200 -8.84 -9.70 -24.69
C ALA A 200 -7.69 -9.15 -25.52
N LYS A 201 -7.33 -9.80 -26.64
CA LYS A 201 -6.13 -9.48 -27.44
C LYS A 201 -5.98 -8.00 -27.81
N GLU A 202 -7.08 -7.34 -28.15
CA GLU A 202 -7.08 -5.92 -28.55
C GLU A 202 -6.85 -4.95 -27.37
N ARG A 203 -6.93 -5.43 -26.12
CA ARG A 203 -6.78 -4.64 -24.88
C ARG A 203 -5.55 -5.03 -24.07
N ARG A 204 -4.58 -5.66 -24.76
CA ARG A 204 -3.28 -6.04 -24.23
C ARG A 204 -2.38 -4.81 -24.04
N ILE A 205 -1.64 -4.80 -22.94
CA ILE A 205 -0.57 -3.86 -22.63
C ILE A 205 0.69 -4.69 -22.48
N GLU A 206 1.72 -4.35 -23.23
CA GLU A 206 3.05 -4.91 -23.04
C GLU A 206 3.89 -3.91 -22.25
N THR A 207 4.56 -4.40 -21.21
CA THR A 207 5.54 -3.64 -20.43
C THR A 207 6.88 -4.34 -20.52
N ARG A 208 7.96 -3.57 -20.44
CA ARG A 208 9.33 -4.05 -20.43
C ARG A 208 9.99 -3.62 -19.13
N VAL A 209 10.56 -4.58 -18.44
CA VAL A 209 11.34 -4.36 -17.22
C VAL A 209 12.77 -4.70 -17.55
N GLU A 210 13.65 -3.71 -17.49
CA GLU A 210 15.08 -3.95 -17.58
C GLU A 210 15.51 -4.73 -16.34
N SER A 211 16.12 -5.90 -16.56
CA SER A 211 16.67 -6.72 -15.48
C SER A 211 18.08 -7.18 -15.82
N GLU A 212 18.86 -7.57 -14.81
CA GLU A 212 20.25 -8.06 -14.99
C GLU A 212 20.32 -9.32 -15.87
N GLU A 213 19.22 -10.09 -15.97
CA GLU A 213 19.09 -11.31 -16.77
C GLU A 213 18.51 -11.06 -18.18
N GLY A 214 18.27 -9.79 -18.54
CA GLY A 214 17.67 -9.36 -19.81
C GLY A 214 16.28 -8.73 -19.65
N ASP A 215 15.77 -8.13 -20.73
CA ASP A 215 14.46 -7.47 -20.72
C ASP A 215 13.34 -8.48 -20.44
N LEU A 216 12.71 -8.35 -19.27
CA LEU A 216 11.52 -9.13 -18.93
C LEU A 216 10.29 -8.43 -19.53
N VAL A 217 9.66 -9.06 -20.51
CA VAL A 217 8.39 -8.59 -21.08
C VAL A 217 7.23 -9.15 -20.27
N ARG A 218 6.38 -8.28 -19.75
CA ARG A 218 5.14 -8.65 -19.06
C ARG A 218 3.93 -8.15 -19.82
N GLU A 219 2.94 -9.03 -19.96
CA GLU A 219 1.66 -8.71 -20.59
C GLU A 219 0.59 -8.47 -19.53
N TYR A 220 -0.22 -7.43 -19.73
CA TYR A 220 -1.39 -7.11 -18.92
C TYR A 220 -2.60 -6.88 -19.79
N PHE A 221 -3.79 -7.07 -19.24
CA PHE A 221 -5.05 -6.96 -19.96
C PHE A 221 -6.02 -6.04 -19.21
N ARG A 222 -6.61 -5.08 -19.93
CA ARG A 222 -7.67 -4.21 -19.38
C ARG A 222 -9.03 -4.86 -19.58
N LEU A 223 -9.46 -5.63 -18.60
CA LEU A 223 -10.75 -6.32 -18.59
C LEU A 223 -11.56 -5.92 -17.37
N THR A 224 -12.88 -5.96 -17.50
CA THR A 224 -13.80 -5.88 -16.36
C THR A 224 -14.00 -7.27 -15.75
N ARG A 225 -14.53 -7.33 -14.52
CA ARG A 225 -14.83 -8.60 -13.83
C ARG A 225 -15.79 -9.51 -14.62
N ASP A 226 -16.74 -8.93 -15.36
CA ASP A 226 -17.73 -9.69 -16.11
C ASP A 226 -17.16 -10.30 -17.40
N GLU A 227 -15.94 -9.91 -17.80
CA GLU A 227 -15.26 -10.37 -19.01
C GLU A 227 -14.23 -11.47 -18.74
N VAL A 228 -14.05 -11.86 -17.48
CA VAL A 228 -13.14 -12.94 -17.06
C VAL A 228 -13.91 -14.04 -16.35
N CYS A 229 -13.45 -15.28 -16.49
CA CYS A 229 -14.09 -16.39 -15.78
C CYS A 229 -13.87 -16.27 -14.25
N GLU A 230 -14.71 -16.97 -13.48
CA GLU A 230 -14.69 -16.92 -12.01
C GLU A 230 -13.32 -17.28 -11.40
N ASN A 231 -12.56 -18.16 -12.07
CA ASN A 231 -11.23 -18.56 -11.62
C ASN A 231 -10.15 -17.49 -11.89
N CYS A 232 -10.35 -16.63 -12.88
CA CYS A 232 -9.40 -15.57 -13.24
C CYS A 232 -9.72 -14.24 -12.55
N ALA A 233 -10.98 -13.99 -12.18
CA ALA A 233 -11.43 -12.75 -11.54
C ALA A 233 -10.63 -12.35 -10.27
N PRO A 234 -10.13 -13.28 -9.43
CA PRO A 234 -9.29 -12.91 -8.29
C PRO A 234 -7.89 -12.42 -8.67
N ASN A 235 -7.38 -12.78 -9.85
CA ASN A 235 -6.00 -12.54 -10.28
C ASN A 235 -5.81 -11.14 -10.87
N ARG A 236 -6.32 -10.13 -10.15
CA ARG A 236 -6.23 -8.73 -10.55
C ARG A 236 -5.05 -8.04 -9.86
N LEU A 237 -4.37 -7.19 -10.62
CA LEU A 237 -3.36 -6.26 -10.14
C LEU A 237 -3.99 -4.90 -9.93
N THR A 238 -4.15 -4.49 -8.67
CA THR A 238 -4.57 -3.14 -8.29
C THR A 238 -3.50 -2.12 -8.70
N LEU A 239 -3.90 -1.03 -9.34
CA LEU A 239 -2.99 -0.04 -9.92
C LEU A 239 -2.60 1.11 -8.98
N PRO A 240 -3.51 1.67 -8.16
CA PRO A 240 -3.15 2.78 -7.28
C PRO A 240 -2.04 2.40 -6.31
N TYR A 241 -1.08 3.31 -6.17
CA TYR A 241 -0.04 3.30 -5.16
C TYR A 241 -0.37 4.39 -4.15
N VAL A 242 -0.87 4.00 -2.98
CA VAL A 242 -1.10 4.93 -1.87
C VAL A 242 0.23 5.24 -1.21
N VAL A 243 0.71 6.47 -1.39
CA VAL A 243 1.93 6.96 -0.75
C VAL A 243 1.63 7.38 0.69
N TYR A 244 0.50 8.04 0.88
CA TYR A 244 0.02 8.49 2.18
C TYR A 244 -1.50 8.65 2.16
N ALA A 245 -2.17 8.25 3.24
CA ALA A 245 -3.52 8.71 3.55
C ALA A 245 -3.72 8.68 5.06
N GLY A 246 -4.20 9.78 5.61
CA GLY A 246 -4.45 9.90 7.04
C GLY A 246 -4.89 11.31 7.41
N GLY A 247 -5.74 11.41 8.43
CA GLY A 247 -6.37 12.68 8.78
C GLY A 247 -7.30 13.14 7.66
N ASP A 248 -6.87 14.16 6.93
CA ASP A 248 -7.54 14.81 5.81
C ASP A 248 -6.76 14.76 4.49
N ASP A 249 -5.45 14.54 4.57
CA ASP A 249 -4.55 14.53 3.42
C ASP A 249 -4.45 13.12 2.78
N THR A 250 -4.34 13.10 1.46
CA THR A 250 -4.08 11.88 0.68
C THR A 250 -3.13 12.16 -0.48
N LEU A 251 -2.19 11.24 -0.73
CA LEU A 251 -1.27 11.24 -1.86
C LEU A 251 -1.24 9.86 -2.52
N ILE A 252 -1.67 9.80 -3.77
CA ILE A 252 -1.76 8.56 -4.56
C ILE A 252 -1.04 8.76 -5.89
N ALA A 253 -0.24 7.78 -6.28
CA ALA A 253 0.31 7.67 -7.63
C ALA A 253 -0.38 6.54 -8.39
N ALA A 254 -0.64 6.72 -9.68
CA ALA A 254 -1.24 5.72 -10.54
C ALA A 254 -0.80 5.93 -12.00
N PRO A 255 -0.98 4.95 -12.89
CA PRO A 255 -0.77 5.17 -14.32
C PRO A 255 -1.68 6.28 -14.84
N LEU A 256 -1.16 7.16 -15.72
CA LEU A 256 -1.96 8.23 -16.29
C LEU A 256 -3.10 7.65 -17.15
N GLY A 257 -4.30 8.21 -16.99
CA GLY A 257 -5.51 7.69 -17.63
C GLY A 257 -6.20 6.55 -16.86
N CYS A 258 -5.74 6.24 -15.64
CA CYS A 258 -6.53 5.45 -14.67
C CYS A 258 -7.70 6.22 -14.05
N SER A 259 -7.95 7.47 -14.46
CA SER A 259 -9.13 8.23 -14.05
C SER A 259 -10.39 7.71 -14.74
N GLY A 260 -11.09 6.78 -14.08
CA GLY A 260 -12.55 6.56 -14.19
C GLY A 260 -13.15 6.02 -15.49
N GLN A 261 -12.41 5.87 -16.60
CA GLN A 261 -13.00 5.44 -17.89
C GLN A 261 -12.83 3.93 -18.20
N ALA A 262 -12.72 3.12 -17.15
CA ALA A 262 -13.03 1.69 -17.20
C ALA A 262 -13.93 1.28 -16.02
N CYS A 263 -14.65 2.22 -15.41
CA CYS A 263 -15.73 1.90 -14.48
C CYS A 263 -16.97 1.52 -15.30
N PRO A 264 -17.50 0.30 -15.17
CA PRO A 264 -18.94 0.13 -15.30
C PRO A 264 -19.59 1.17 -14.38
N SER A 265 -20.69 1.77 -14.82
CA SER A 265 -21.49 2.69 -14.03
C SER A 265 -21.93 2.05 -12.70
N HIS A 266 -21.08 2.12 -11.67
CA HIS A 266 -21.41 1.74 -10.29
C HIS A 266 -21.66 3.00 -9.45
N THR A 267 -22.47 3.91 -9.98
CA THR A 267 -23.14 4.96 -9.19
C THR A 267 -24.09 4.38 -8.12
N GLY A 268 -24.27 3.05 -8.03
CA GLY A 268 -25.16 2.38 -7.09
C GLY A 268 -24.54 1.78 -5.82
N ARG A 269 -23.20 1.77 -5.64
CA ARG A 269 -22.58 1.12 -4.45
C ARG A 269 -22.27 2.07 -3.29
N LEU A 270 -21.91 3.33 -3.56
CA LEU A 270 -21.66 4.31 -2.50
C LEU A 270 -22.94 4.71 -1.72
N GLN A 271 -24.14 4.44 -2.26
CA GLN A 271 -25.41 4.64 -1.55
C GLN A 271 -25.79 3.49 -0.59
N LYS A 272 -25.07 2.35 -0.58
CA LYS A 272 -25.42 1.19 0.27
C LYS A 272 -24.56 1.02 1.52
N VAL A 273 -23.60 1.91 1.76
CA VAL A 273 -22.60 1.77 2.83
C VAL A 273 -22.74 2.82 3.94
N LEU A 274 -23.74 3.70 3.83
CA LEU A 274 -24.15 4.58 4.92
C LEU A 274 -25.59 4.23 5.29
N PRO A 275 -25.87 3.72 6.51
CA PRO A 275 -27.24 3.65 7.01
C PRO A 275 -27.85 5.05 7.18
#